data_AF-A0A1V5AED1-F1
#
_entry.id   AF-A0A1V5AED1-F1
#
_cell.length_a   1.000
_cell.length_b   1.000
_cell.length_c   1.000
_cell.angle_alpha   90.00
_cell.angle_beta   90.00
_cell.angle_gamma   90.00
#
_symmetry.space_group_name_H-M   'P 1'
#
loop_
_entity.id
_entity.type
_entity.pdbx_description
1 polymer ?
#
loop_
_entity_poly.entity_id
_entity_poly.type
_entity_poly.pdbx_seq_one_letter_code
_entity_poly.pdbx_strand_id
1 'polypeptide(L)'
;MLYGKTTAALSAVFLTLLLLSPASGVNSNFGTESSTGEVSIAGKYSIAQAGSLTDQASLGLGTASRKLEASSDGQSTVTESISGRDSSKNSFSISKTASVDGRLQTSSSAMATPQGGLLSQETDLAGSGGLFAIQSDSPSNTMAAAASFSDDGFLSSTISGAAQDRSALVGGAQVMGVSCFDQQSADILSSGDMGMTVSGLYMSGDGVQKFGLAARNEERSGQTAQTSYGTIPADADEDDYANWNDPRAYVLQGYRWTNNPNLKLYLRTDTALYAEGLSSVGAAGGIAIAANAWDSPTRNLFANTGLVTSSGYVSVDRYDGRNVHAWKKVYSDALAYSRTYYTTRSDLKVGTYYRALESDVVYNARWGWTTDLAKTRLVRDSQGNAIPEYSILDLQTVATHELGHTVGMGDTYLHSLYKYDLAQIMGFYNAPQRSLGLGDAAGIKKLYG
;
A
#
# COMPACT_ATOMS: atom_id res chain seq x y z
N MET A 1 -24.25 -21.06 -67.44
CA MET A 1 -22.85 -21.28 -67.84
C MET A 1 -21.96 -20.61 -66.81
N LEU A 2 -21.35 -21.39 -65.92
CA LEU A 2 -20.34 -20.93 -64.96
C LEU A 2 -19.29 -22.05 -64.85
N TYR A 3 -18.14 -21.79 -65.47
CA TYR A 3 -16.82 -22.40 -65.29
C TYR A 3 -15.90 -21.16 -65.32
N GLY A 4 -15.01 -20.87 -64.38
CA GLY A 4 -14.17 -21.70 -63.54
C GLY A 4 -12.72 -21.27 -63.82
N LYS A 5 -11.97 -20.85 -62.79
CA LYS A 5 -10.51 -20.97 -62.67
C LYS A 5 -10.02 -20.54 -61.28
N THR A 6 -9.66 -21.55 -60.50
CA THR A 6 -8.54 -21.62 -59.54
C THR A 6 -7.27 -20.96 -60.11
N THR A 7 -6.29 -20.41 -59.37
CA THR A 7 -5.60 -20.85 -58.14
C THR A 7 -4.56 -19.78 -57.75
N ALA A 8 -4.03 -19.90 -56.53
CA ALA A 8 -2.77 -19.36 -55.98
C ALA A 8 -2.93 -18.11 -55.08
N ALA A 9 -2.37 -18.05 -53.87
CA ALA A 9 -1.59 -19.03 -53.13
C ALA A 9 -1.45 -18.58 -51.66
N LEU A 10 -1.50 -19.57 -50.76
CA LEU A 10 -0.61 -19.74 -49.62
C LEU A 10 0.05 -18.46 -49.06
N SER A 11 -0.54 -17.89 -48.01
CA SER A 11 0.18 -17.15 -46.95
C SER A 11 -0.62 -17.03 -45.66
N ALA A 12 -1.92 -17.36 -45.66
CA ALA A 12 -2.82 -17.15 -44.53
C ALA A 12 -3.02 -18.36 -43.59
N VAL A 13 -2.25 -19.45 -43.73
CA VAL A 13 -2.50 -20.71 -42.97
C VAL A 13 -1.39 -21.08 -41.99
N PHE A 14 -0.30 -20.29 -41.88
CA PHE A 14 0.81 -20.62 -40.96
C PHE A 14 1.12 -19.55 -39.89
N LEU A 15 0.35 -18.46 -39.78
CA LEU A 15 0.59 -17.41 -38.79
C LEU A 15 -0.61 -17.08 -37.87
N THR A 16 -1.62 -17.95 -37.85
CA THR A 16 -2.81 -17.80 -36.97
C THR A 16 -2.97 -18.98 -35.99
N LEU A 17 -1.96 -19.85 -35.90
CA LEU A 17 -1.95 -21.04 -35.03
C LEU A 17 -0.88 -21.00 -33.92
N LEU A 18 -0.19 -19.86 -33.73
CA LEU A 18 0.83 -19.69 -32.68
C LEU A 18 0.43 -18.68 -31.57
N LEU A 19 -0.84 -18.26 -31.51
CA LEU A 19 -1.33 -17.35 -30.46
C LEU A 19 -2.56 -17.87 -29.68
N LEU A 20 -2.87 -19.16 -29.79
CA LEU A 20 -3.85 -19.78 -28.90
C LEU A 20 -3.11 -20.47 -27.76
N SER A 21 -2.72 -19.70 -26.75
CA SER A 21 -2.52 -20.29 -25.41
C SER A 21 -3.85 -20.96 -25.04
N PRO A 22 -3.91 -22.27 -24.80
CA PRO A 22 -5.13 -22.88 -24.32
C PRO A 22 -5.36 -22.37 -22.89
N ALA A 23 -6.27 -21.40 -22.73
CA ALA A 23 -6.88 -21.11 -21.44
C ALA A 23 -7.85 -22.25 -21.11
N SER A 24 -7.30 -23.41 -20.73
CA SER A 24 -8.10 -24.53 -20.24
C SER A 24 -8.47 -24.26 -18.79
N GLY A 25 -9.66 -23.72 -18.55
CA GLY A 25 -10.24 -23.62 -17.21
C GLY A 25 -10.88 -24.95 -16.82
N VAL A 26 -10.44 -25.55 -15.71
CA VAL A 26 -11.15 -26.65 -15.07
C VAL A 26 -12.04 -26.06 -14.00
N ASN A 27 -13.37 -26.09 -14.21
CA ASN A 27 -14.34 -25.82 -13.15
C ASN A 27 -14.84 -27.17 -12.62
N SER A 28 -14.59 -27.45 -11.34
CA SER A 28 -15.11 -28.63 -10.66
C SER A 28 -15.91 -28.18 -9.45
N ASN A 29 -17.20 -28.50 -9.43
CA ASN A 29 -18.09 -28.21 -8.32
C ASN A 29 -18.45 -29.53 -7.63
N PHE A 30 -18.12 -29.64 -6.35
CA PHE A 30 -18.45 -30.78 -5.52
C PHE A 30 -19.37 -30.28 -4.40
N GLY A 31 -20.52 -30.91 -4.24
CA GLY A 31 -21.49 -30.58 -3.21
C GLY A 31 -22.04 -31.84 -2.56
N THR A 32 -22.42 -31.73 -1.29
CA THR A 32 -23.15 -32.78 -0.58
C THR A 32 -24.45 -32.19 -0.05
N GLU A 33 -25.58 -32.72 -0.51
CA GLU A 33 -26.88 -32.36 0.05
C GLU A 33 -27.21 -33.31 1.20
N SER A 34 -27.55 -32.76 2.37
CA SER A 34 -28.15 -33.50 3.49
C SER A 34 -27.33 -34.68 4.05
N SER A 35 -25.99 -34.58 4.12
CA SER A 35 -25.17 -35.61 4.75
C SER A 35 -25.20 -35.54 6.29
N THR A 36 -25.46 -36.67 6.93
CA THR A 36 -25.24 -36.85 8.38
C THR A 36 -23.82 -37.36 8.60
N GLY A 37 -22.82 -36.47 8.50
CA GLY A 37 -21.40 -36.85 8.63
C GLY A 37 -20.45 -35.72 8.24
N GLU A 38 -19.15 -35.95 8.40
CA GLU A 38 -18.11 -35.05 7.88
C GLU A 38 -17.94 -35.28 6.38
N VAL A 39 -17.82 -34.18 5.63
CA VAL A 39 -17.61 -34.15 4.19
C VAL A 39 -16.26 -33.49 3.95
N SER A 40 -15.32 -34.22 3.35
CA SER A 40 -14.02 -33.68 3.00
C SER A 40 -13.82 -33.72 1.48
N ILE A 41 -13.35 -32.61 0.91
CA ILE A 41 -12.93 -32.49 -0.48
C ILE A 41 -11.45 -32.10 -0.46
N ALA A 42 -10.63 -32.84 -1.19
CA ALA A 42 -9.22 -32.53 -1.37
C ALA A 42 -8.87 -32.51 -2.86
N GLY A 43 -8.19 -31.46 -3.30
CA GLY A 43 -7.74 -31.27 -4.66
C GLY A 43 -6.25 -30.91 -4.70
N LYS A 44 -5.55 -31.44 -5.70
CA LYS A 44 -4.20 -30.99 -6.06
C LYS A 44 -4.20 -30.67 -7.55
N TYR A 45 -3.88 -29.42 -7.87
CA TYR A 45 -3.81 -28.92 -9.23
C TYR A 45 -2.37 -28.50 -9.54
N SER A 46 -1.87 -28.90 -10.69
CA SER A 46 -0.57 -28.47 -11.20
C SER A 46 -0.80 -27.77 -12.53
N ILE A 47 -0.46 -26.49 -12.59
CA ILE A 47 -0.66 -25.64 -13.76
C ILE A 47 0.72 -25.44 -14.41
N ALA A 48 1.00 -26.24 -15.45
CA ALA A 48 2.29 -26.29 -16.17
C ALA A 48 3.53 -26.38 -15.24
N GLN A 49 4.72 -26.05 -15.74
CA GLN A 49 5.98 -26.13 -14.98
C GLN A 49 6.11 -25.10 -13.84
N ALA A 50 5.16 -24.18 -13.67
CA ALA A 50 5.34 -22.98 -12.87
C ALA A 50 4.33 -22.79 -11.72
N GLY A 51 3.32 -23.64 -11.56
CA GLY A 51 2.28 -23.43 -10.54
C GLY A 51 1.71 -24.69 -9.90
N SER A 52 1.41 -24.60 -8.60
CA SER A 52 0.73 -25.65 -7.83
C SER A 52 -0.33 -25.07 -6.90
N LEU A 53 -1.41 -25.82 -6.72
CA LEU A 53 -2.49 -25.52 -5.78
C LEU A 53 -2.86 -26.81 -5.04
N THR A 54 -2.79 -26.80 -3.73
CA THR A 54 -3.36 -27.83 -2.85
C THR A 54 -4.51 -27.20 -2.10
N ASP A 55 -5.71 -27.78 -2.20
CA ASP A 55 -6.91 -27.31 -1.50
C ASP A 55 -7.53 -28.48 -0.75
N GLN A 56 -7.87 -28.26 0.52
CA GLN A 56 -8.59 -29.22 1.34
C GLN A 56 -9.69 -28.47 2.07
N ALA A 57 -10.94 -28.87 1.88
CA ALA A 57 -12.08 -28.34 2.60
C ALA A 57 -12.78 -29.47 3.36
N SER A 58 -13.16 -29.22 4.61
CA SER A 58 -13.98 -30.13 5.41
C SER A 58 -15.21 -29.39 5.97
N LEU A 59 -16.37 -30.04 5.89
CA LEU A 59 -17.63 -29.59 6.49
C LEU A 59 -18.19 -30.69 7.39
N GLY A 60 -18.45 -30.39 8.65
CA GLY A 60 -19.01 -31.37 9.59
C GLY A 60 -19.27 -30.77 10.96
N LEU A 61 -20.27 -31.29 11.67
CA LEU A 61 -20.57 -30.91 13.05
C LEU A 61 -20.74 -29.39 13.28
N GLY A 62 -21.29 -28.66 12.29
CA GLY A 62 -21.47 -27.21 12.34
C GLY A 62 -20.20 -26.39 12.09
N THR A 63 -19.10 -27.04 11.71
CA THR A 63 -17.82 -26.41 11.35
C THR A 63 -17.57 -26.53 9.86
N ALA A 64 -17.09 -25.44 9.25
CA ALA A 64 -16.46 -25.47 7.93
C ALA A 64 -14.98 -25.13 8.12
N SER A 65 -14.08 -25.89 7.52
CA SER A 65 -12.64 -25.60 7.52
C SER A 65 -12.05 -25.74 6.13
N ARG A 66 -11.01 -24.97 5.85
CA ARG A 66 -10.27 -25.01 4.59
C ARG A 66 -8.78 -24.88 4.85
N LYS A 67 -7.96 -25.57 4.07
CA LYS A 67 -6.51 -25.36 3.96
C LYS A 67 -6.18 -25.18 2.49
N LEU A 68 -5.39 -24.17 2.19
CA LEU A 68 -5.02 -23.82 0.83
C LEU A 68 -3.52 -23.51 0.77
N GLU A 69 -2.81 -24.17 -0.12
CA GLU A 69 -1.43 -23.86 -0.44
C GLU A 69 -1.37 -23.54 -1.94
N ALA A 70 -0.87 -22.37 -2.30
CA ALA A 70 -0.67 -22.01 -3.70
C ALA A 70 0.73 -21.45 -3.92
N SER A 71 1.35 -21.88 -5.01
CA SER A 71 2.60 -21.33 -5.50
C SER A 71 2.50 -21.11 -7.00
N SER A 72 2.95 -19.99 -7.52
CA SER A 72 2.97 -19.76 -8.96
C SER A 72 4.00 -18.72 -9.37
N ASP A 73 4.47 -18.80 -10.61
CA ASP A 73 5.21 -17.73 -11.28
C ASP A 73 4.37 -17.10 -12.40
N GLY A 74 4.49 -15.79 -12.59
CA GLY A 74 3.72 -14.98 -13.54
C GLY A 74 2.47 -14.36 -12.92
N GLN A 75 1.51 -13.96 -13.76
CA GLN A 75 0.28 -13.30 -13.29
C GLN A 75 -0.61 -14.28 -12.53
N SER A 76 -0.73 -14.04 -11.23
CA SER A 76 -1.35 -14.97 -10.29
C SER A 76 -2.27 -14.22 -9.35
N THR A 77 -3.44 -14.79 -9.06
CA THR A 77 -4.35 -14.25 -8.05
C THR A 77 -4.99 -15.39 -7.27
N VAL A 78 -4.92 -15.30 -5.95
CA VAL A 78 -5.55 -16.23 -5.01
C VAL A 78 -6.53 -15.43 -4.17
N THR A 79 -7.79 -15.85 -4.17
CA THR A 79 -8.81 -15.29 -3.27
C THR A 79 -9.38 -16.41 -2.42
N GLU A 80 -9.43 -16.17 -1.11
CA GLU A 80 -10.05 -17.05 -0.14
C GLU A 80 -11.09 -16.27 0.65
N SER A 81 -12.21 -16.92 0.95
CA SER A 81 -13.18 -16.34 1.85
C SER A 81 -13.84 -17.43 2.68
N ILE A 82 -14.21 -17.06 3.89
CA ILE A 82 -15.06 -17.84 4.77
C ILE A 82 -16.17 -16.92 5.28
N SER A 83 -17.39 -17.45 5.34
CA SER A 83 -18.53 -16.73 5.92
C SER A 83 -19.42 -17.71 6.68
N GLY A 84 -20.20 -17.17 7.59
CA GLY A 84 -21.06 -18.00 8.44
C GLY A 84 -22.02 -17.17 9.27
N ARG A 85 -22.70 -17.85 10.18
CA ARG A 85 -23.50 -17.23 11.23
C ARG A 85 -23.01 -17.71 12.57
N ASP A 86 -22.86 -16.80 13.52
CA ASP A 86 -22.53 -17.15 14.89
C ASP A 86 -23.75 -17.71 15.66
N SER A 87 -23.55 -18.03 16.94
CA SER A 87 -24.57 -18.55 17.85
C SER A 87 -25.74 -17.57 18.08
N SER A 88 -25.51 -16.27 17.85
CA SER A 88 -26.50 -15.20 17.90
C SER A 88 -27.24 -15.02 16.55
N LYS A 89 -26.93 -15.85 15.54
CA LYS A 89 -27.42 -15.81 14.16
C LYS A 89 -26.94 -14.60 13.35
N ASN A 90 -25.96 -13.87 13.87
CA ASN A 90 -25.36 -12.75 13.18
C ASN A 90 -24.42 -13.26 12.09
N SER A 91 -24.44 -12.60 10.93
CA SER A 91 -23.54 -12.94 9.83
C SER A 91 -22.13 -12.37 10.07
N PHE A 92 -21.13 -13.15 9.71
CA PHE A 92 -19.75 -12.68 9.60
C PHE A 92 -19.14 -13.13 8.26
N SER A 93 -18.12 -12.41 7.80
CA SER A 93 -17.31 -12.84 6.67
C SER A 93 -15.87 -12.40 6.81
N ILE A 94 -14.96 -13.21 6.31
CA ILE A 94 -13.55 -12.87 6.22
C ILE A 94 -13.11 -13.24 4.81
N SER A 95 -12.55 -12.27 4.10
CA SER A 95 -12.06 -12.45 2.73
C SER A 95 -10.64 -11.96 2.61
N LYS A 96 -9.86 -12.64 1.78
CA LYS A 96 -8.49 -12.28 1.47
C LYS A 96 -8.21 -12.46 -0.01
N THR A 97 -7.42 -11.55 -0.56
CA THR A 97 -6.92 -11.60 -1.92
C THR A 97 -5.42 -11.35 -1.92
N ALA A 98 -4.68 -12.20 -2.62
CA ALA A 98 -3.28 -12.01 -2.96
C ALA A 98 -3.14 -12.03 -4.48
N SER A 99 -2.49 -11.03 -5.06
CA SER A 99 -2.30 -10.91 -6.51
C SER A 99 -0.88 -10.42 -6.79
N VAL A 100 -0.22 -10.97 -7.80
CA VAL A 100 1.14 -10.59 -8.18
C VAL A 100 1.35 -10.83 -9.66
N ASP A 101 2.17 -10.00 -10.29
CA ASP A 101 2.83 -10.33 -11.55
C ASP A 101 4.27 -10.77 -11.25
N GLY A 102 4.45 -12.08 -11.05
CA GLY A 102 5.71 -12.65 -10.57
C GLY A 102 5.49 -13.89 -9.73
N ARG A 103 6.31 -14.08 -8.70
CA ARG A 103 6.22 -15.21 -7.79
C ARG A 103 5.19 -14.96 -6.69
N LEU A 104 4.25 -15.90 -6.56
CA LEU A 104 3.30 -16.02 -5.46
C LEU A 104 3.63 -17.27 -4.65
N GLN A 105 3.66 -17.15 -3.33
CA GLN A 105 3.64 -18.29 -2.42
C GLN A 105 2.68 -17.97 -1.28
N THR A 106 1.71 -18.84 -1.02
CA THR A 106 0.73 -18.61 0.04
C THR A 106 0.27 -19.91 0.68
N SER A 107 0.09 -19.89 2.00
CA SER A 107 -0.46 -21.00 2.78
C SER A 107 -1.49 -20.49 3.78
N SER A 108 -2.74 -20.91 3.65
CA SER A 108 -3.83 -20.49 4.51
C SER A 108 -4.57 -21.64 5.18
N SER A 109 -5.18 -21.28 6.30
CA SER A 109 -6.22 -22.05 6.93
C SER A 109 -7.39 -21.14 7.30
N ALA A 110 -8.60 -21.58 6.98
CA ALA A 110 -9.83 -20.89 7.34
C ALA A 110 -10.75 -21.82 8.13
N MET A 111 -11.52 -21.26 9.04
CA MET A 111 -12.52 -21.99 9.83
C MET A 111 -13.72 -21.09 10.10
N ALA A 112 -14.92 -21.62 9.94
CA ALA A 112 -16.17 -21.02 10.42
C ALA A 112 -16.88 -21.99 11.35
N THR A 113 -17.29 -21.46 12.50
CA THR A 113 -18.02 -22.18 13.56
C THR A 113 -19.17 -21.31 14.06
N PRO A 114 -20.08 -21.84 14.87
CA PRO A 114 -21.05 -21.01 15.60
C PRO A 114 -20.39 -20.01 16.57
N GLN A 115 -19.12 -20.18 16.91
CA GLN A 115 -18.37 -19.23 17.74
C GLN A 115 -17.69 -18.12 16.91
N GLY A 116 -17.80 -18.15 15.58
CA GLY A 116 -17.20 -17.17 14.68
C GLY A 116 -16.31 -17.79 13.60
N GLY A 117 -15.66 -16.91 12.85
CA GLY A 117 -14.73 -17.22 11.77
C GLY A 117 -13.29 -16.84 12.12
N LEU A 118 -12.36 -17.61 11.55
CA LEU A 118 -10.93 -17.34 11.53
C LEU A 118 -10.40 -17.59 10.13
N LEU A 119 -9.53 -16.72 9.63
CA LEU A 119 -8.75 -16.92 8.42
C LEU A 119 -7.31 -16.52 8.74
N SER A 120 -6.41 -17.50 8.76
CA SER A 120 -4.98 -17.32 8.99
C SER A 120 -4.22 -17.64 7.73
N GLN A 121 -3.27 -16.79 7.32
CA GLN A 121 -2.49 -17.05 6.12
C GLN A 121 -1.10 -16.42 6.19
N GLU A 122 -0.14 -17.14 5.63
CA GLU A 122 1.19 -16.64 5.29
C GLU A 122 1.26 -16.45 3.77
N THR A 123 1.68 -15.28 3.30
CA THR A 123 1.76 -14.93 1.88
C THR A 123 3.05 -14.18 1.61
N ASP A 124 3.83 -14.68 0.66
CA ASP A 124 4.98 -14.01 0.07
C ASP A 124 4.70 -13.73 -1.42
N LEU A 125 4.89 -12.48 -1.82
CA LEU A 125 4.79 -12.00 -3.19
C LEU A 125 6.11 -11.37 -3.59
N ALA A 126 6.60 -11.66 -4.79
CA ALA A 126 7.75 -10.97 -5.38
C ALA A 126 7.56 -10.84 -6.90
N GLY A 127 7.88 -9.71 -7.50
CA GLY A 127 7.69 -9.51 -8.94
C GLY A 127 7.54 -8.05 -9.32
N SER A 128 6.95 -7.76 -10.48
CA SER A 128 6.77 -6.40 -11.02
C SER A 128 5.56 -5.64 -10.46
N GLY A 129 4.90 -6.22 -9.45
CA GLY A 129 3.80 -5.60 -8.72
C GLY A 129 3.05 -6.64 -7.92
N GLY A 130 2.60 -6.25 -6.72
CA GLY A 130 1.89 -7.15 -5.83
C GLY A 130 0.85 -6.43 -4.99
N LEU A 131 -0.23 -7.14 -4.70
CA LEU A 131 -1.33 -6.73 -3.83
C LEU A 131 -1.66 -7.85 -2.85
N PHE A 132 -1.74 -7.48 -1.59
CA PHE A 132 -2.35 -8.26 -0.53
C PHE A 132 -3.52 -7.46 0.01
N ALA A 133 -4.67 -8.09 0.23
CA ALA A 133 -5.80 -7.47 0.91
C ALA A 133 -6.50 -8.48 1.80
N ILE A 134 -6.87 -8.09 3.02
CA ILE A 134 -7.71 -8.85 3.93
C ILE A 134 -8.81 -7.95 4.48
N GLN A 135 -10.02 -8.48 4.57
CA GLN A 135 -11.17 -7.82 5.16
C GLN A 135 -11.89 -8.81 6.07
N SER A 136 -12.22 -8.35 7.28
CA SER A 136 -12.99 -9.06 8.28
C SER A 136 -14.23 -8.23 8.61
N ASP A 137 -15.41 -8.79 8.39
CA ASP A 137 -16.70 -8.14 8.55
C ASP A 137 -17.54 -8.83 9.62
N SER A 138 -18.09 -8.03 10.52
CA SER A 138 -18.90 -8.47 11.65
C SER A 138 -20.05 -7.48 11.90
N PRO A 139 -21.02 -7.82 12.77
CA PRO A 139 -22.10 -6.91 13.14
C PRO A 139 -21.65 -5.62 13.81
N SER A 140 -20.56 -5.64 14.57
CA SER A 140 -20.09 -4.46 15.32
C SER A 140 -19.18 -3.57 14.49
N ASN A 141 -18.33 -4.15 13.63
CA ASN A 141 -17.34 -3.39 12.88
C ASN A 141 -16.86 -4.13 11.62
N THR A 142 -16.20 -3.38 10.75
CA THR A 142 -15.45 -3.91 9.61
C THR A 142 -13.98 -3.51 9.77
N MET A 143 -13.09 -4.50 9.75
CA MET A 143 -11.64 -4.27 9.70
C MET A 143 -11.09 -4.69 8.35
N ALA A 144 -10.20 -3.89 7.78
CA ALA A 144 -9.54 -4.22 6.53
C ALA A 144 -8.09 -3.76 6.54
N ALA A 145 -7.23 -4.50 5.86
CA ALA A 145 -5.86 -4.10 5.56
C ALA A 145 -5.51 -4.47 4.12
N ALA A 146 -4.87 -3.57 3.39
CA ALA A 146 -4.38 -3.80 2.05
C ALA A 146 -2.96 -3.26 1.92
N ALA A 147 -2.08 -4.03 1.29
CA ALA A 147 -0.68 -3.73 1.12
C ALA A 147 -0.25 -3.99 -0.31
N SER A 148 0.61 -3.15 -0.86
CA SER A 148 1.03 -3.25 -2.24
C SER A 148 2.41 -2.68 -2.51
N PHE A 149 3.00 -3.11 -3.61
CA PHE A 149 4.21 -2.54 -4.21
C PHE A 149 4.07 -2.51 -5.74
N SER A 150 4.86 -1.67 -6.41
CA SER A 150 4.84 -1.48 -7.86
C SER A 150 6.22 -1.69 -8.47
N ASP A 151 6.31 -2.33 -9.65
CA ASP A 151 7.58 -2.74 -10.26
C ASP A 151 8.31 -3.79 -9.40
N ASP A 152 9.59 -4.06 -9.66
CA ASP A 152 10.36 -5.11 -8.97
C ASP A 152 10.35 -4.89 -7.45
N GLY A 153 9.66 -5.76 -6.72
CA GLY A 153 9.46 -5.59 -5.30
C GLY A 153 8.97 -6.85 -4.63
N PHE A 154 8.79 -6.77 -3.31
CA PHE A 154 8.35 -7.91 -2.51
C PHE A 154 7.48 -7.50 -1.33
N LEU A 155 6.60 -8.42 -0.94
CA LEU A 155 5.68 -8.31 0.19
C LEU A 155 5.62 -9.65 0.91
N SER A 156 5.71 -9.62 2.24
CA SER A 156 5.45 -10.77 3.09
C SER A 156 4.39 -10.42 4.12
N SER A 157 3.43 -11.30 4.35
CA SER A 157 2.33 -11.05 5.27
C SER A 157 1.85 -12.32 5.96
N THR A 158 1.66 -12.21 7.27
CA THR A 158 1.08 -13.21 8.17
C THR A 158 -0.25 -12.74 8.75
N ILE A 159 -0.84 -11.66 8.18
CA ILE A 159 -2.06 -11.07 8.74
C ILE A 159 -3.19 -12.10 8.68
N SER A 160 -3.81 -12.30 9.83
CA SER A 160 -4.95 -13.17 10.05
C SER A 160 -6.17 -12.33 10.45
N GLY A 161 -7.34 -12.73 9.98
CA GLY A 161 -8.62 -12.14 10.34
C GLY A 161 -9.41 -13.05 11.26
N ALA A 162 -10.09 -12.48 12.24
CA ALA A 162 -11.10 -13.16 13.03
C ALA A 162 -12.39 -12.33 13.01
N ALA A 163 -13.55 -12.99 13.05
CA ALA A 163 -14.85 -12.33 13.05
C ALA A 163 -15.86 -13.13 13.87
N GLN A 164 -16.49 -12.49 14.84
CA GLN A 164 -17.70 -12.99 15.50
C GLN A 164 -18.69 -11.83 15.64
N ASP A 165 -18.94 -11.36 16.87
CA ASP A 165 -19.67 -10.11 17.12
C ASP A 165 -18.85 -8.90 16.68
N ARG A 166 -17.51 -9.02 16.77
CA ARG A 166 -16.52 -8.01 16.38
C ARG A 166 -15.44 -8.64 15.51
N SER A 167 -14.99 -7.89 14.51
CA SER A 167 -13.85 -8.19 13.64
C SER A 167 -12.55 -7.79 14.31
N ALA A 168 -11.51 -8.59 14.07
CA ALA A 168 -10.13 -8.33 14.47
C ALA A 168 -9.17 -8.70 13.33
N LEU A 169 -8.04 -7.98 13.26
CA LEU A 169 -6.87 -8.35 12.46
C LEU A 169 -5.68 -8.52 13.40
N VAL A 170 -4.85 -9.53 13.19
CA VAL A 170 -3.62 -9.80 13.97
C VAL A 170 -2.50 -10.26 13.04
N GLY A 171 -1.26 -10.28 13.52
CA GLY A 171 -0.08 -10.69 12.76
C GLY A 171 0.73 -9.50 12.26
N GLY A 172 1.40 -9.66 11.12
CA GLY A 172 2.23 -8.59 10.56
C GLY A 172 2.32 -8.63 9.04
N ALA A 173 2.66 -7.48 8.46
CA ALA A 173 2.98 -7.36 7.04
C ALA A 173 4.21 -6.47 6.84
N GLN A 174 5.08 -6.92 5.95
CA GLN A 174 6.25 -6.19 5.49
C GLN A 174 6.15 -5.98 3.98
N VAL A 175 6.43 -4.75 3.54
CA VAL A 175 6.54 -4.44 2.12
C VAL A 175 7.87 -3.77 1.89
N MET A 176 8.65 -4.25 0.93
CA MET A 176 10.03 -3.81 0.73
C MET A 176 10.83 -3.81 2.05
N GLY A 177 10.68 -4.86 2.87
CA GLY A 177 11.35 -5.00 4.17
C GLY A 177 10.93 -3.99 5.26
N VAL A 178 10.03 -3.05 4.96
CA VAL A 178 9.46 -2.12 5.94
C VAL A 178 8.31 -2.80 6.67
N SER A 179 8.35 -2.79 8.02
CA SER A 179 7.24 -3.28 8.85
C SER A 179 6.05 -2.32 8.77
N CYS A 180 5.14 -2.60 7.85
CA CYS A 180 3.99 -1.74 7.58
C CYS A 180 2.81 -2.02 8.54
N PHE A 181 2.70 -3.24 9.06
CA PHE A 181 1.69 -3.63 10.03
C PHE A 181 2.27 -4.64 11.01
N ASP A 182 1.94 -4.49 12.29
CA ASP A 182 2.38 -5.34 13.39
C ASP A 182 1.29 -5.42 14.49
N GLN A 183 1.60 -6.12 15.59
CA GLN A 183 0.64 -6.29 16.69
C GLN A 183 0.25 -4.94 17.33
N GLN A 184 1.17 -3.98 17.44
CA GLN A 184 0.81 -2.68 17.99
C GLN A 184 -0.19 -1.95 17.07
N SER A 185 0.03 -2.02 15.76
CA SER A 185 -0.88 -1.48 14.76
C SER A 185 -2.26 -2.13 14.86
N ALA A 186 -2.30 -3.45 15.02
CA ALA A 186 -3.54 -4.19 15.27
C ALA A 186 -4.25 -3.72 16.56
N ASP A 187 -3.51 -3.54 17.66
CA ASP A 187 -4.07 -3.09 18.94
C ASP A 187 -4.66 -1.68 18.84
N ILE A 188 -3.95 -0.76 18.15
CA ILE A 188 -4.41 0.62 17.91
C ILE A 188 -5.69 0.61 17.07
N LEU A 189 -5.72 -0.13 15.96
CA LEU A 189 -6.92 -0.21 15.12
C LEU A 189 -8.09 -0.86 15.85
N SER A 190 -7.82 -1.85 16.70
CA SER A 190 -8.86 -2.53 17.50
C SER A 190 -9.46 -1.64 18.58
N SER A 191 -8.80 -0.52 18.94
CA SER A 191 -9.25 0.41 19.99
C SER A 191 -10.49 1.24 19.62
N GLY A 192 -10.86 1.30 18.33
CA GLY A 192 -12.06 1.97 17.85
C GLY A 192 -11.98 2.38 16.39
N ASP A 193 -12.72 3.42 16.02
CA ASP A 193 -12.76 4.03 14.69
C ASP A 193 -11.44 4.71 14.29
N MET A 194 -10.48 3.88 13.87
CA MET A 194 -9.11 4.25 13.55
C MET A 194 -8.71 3.70 12.18
N GLY A 195 -7.86 4.43 11.49
CA GLY A 195 -7.17 3.97 10.30
C GLY A 195 -5.70 4.38 10.32
N MET A 196 -4.92 3.70 9.49
CA MET A 196 -3.51 3.97 9.32
C MET A 196 -3.08 3.76 7.87
N THR A 197 -2.09 4.51 7.46
CA THR A 197 -1.35 4.27 6.22
C THR A 197 0.14 4.19 6.50
N VAL A 198 0.82 3.32 5.77
CA VAL A 198 2.25 3.42 5.50
C VAL A 198 2.40 3.63 4.00
N SER A 199 3.11 4.68 3.61
CA SER A 199 3.37 5.02 2.20
C SER A 199 4.83 5.37 2.08
N GLY A 200 5.55 4.75 1.16
CA GLY A 200 6.97 5.00 1.01
C GLY A 200 7.50 4.72 -0.38
N LEU A 201 8.69 5.26 -0.61
CA LEU A 201 9.40 5.18 -1.87
C LEU A 201 10.50 4.14 -1.82
N TYR A 202 10.84 3.56 -2.96
CA TYR A 202 12.02 2.70 -3.12
C TYR A 202 12.62 2.82 -4.51
N MET A 203 13.88 2.39 -4.70
CA MET A 203 14.51 2.41 -6.03
C MET A 203 14.37 1.07 -6.73
N SER A 204 13.89 1.08 -7.98
CA SER A 204 13.87 -0.08 -8.89
C SER A 204 14.16 0.37 -10.31
N GLY A 205 15.00 -0.37 -11.03
CA GLY A 205 15.41 -0.04 -12.40
C GLY A 205 15.82 1.44 -12.49
N ASP A 206 15.30 2.16 -13.48
CA ASP A 206 15.66 3.57 -13.71
C ASP A 206 14.90 4.59 -12.83
N GLY A 207 13.96 4.17 -11.97
CA GLY A 207 13.02 5.08 -11.31
C GLY A 207 12.76 4.86 -9.81
N VAL A 208 12.05 5.82 -9.21
CA VAL A 208 11.56 5.79 -7.82
C VAL A 208 10.17 5.15 -7.76
N GLN A 209 10.06 3.94 -7.24
CA GLN A 209 8.82 3.17 -7.08
C GLN A 209 8.20 3.35 -5.70
N LYS A 210 7.06 2.68 -5.45
CA LYS A 210 6.37 2.74 -4.17
C LYS A 210 5.97 1.43 -3.57
N PHE A 211 5.84 1.49 -2.27
CA PHE A 211 5.18 0.47 -1.49
C PHE A 211 4.27 1.13 -0.45
N GLY A 212 3.34 0.36 0.09
CA GLY A 212 2.54 0.83 1.18
C GLY A 212 1.59 -0.20 1.74
N LEU A 213 0.91 0.23 2.78
CA LEU A 213 -0.17 -0.49 3.44
C LEU A 213 -1.21 0.52 3.94
N ALA A 214 -2.48 0.24 3.73
CA ALA A 214 -3.58 0.94 4.39
C ALA A 214 -4.34 -0.06 5.24
N ALA A 215 -4.68 0.30 6.48
CA ALA A 215 -5.53 -0.51 7.34
C ALA A 215 -6.53 0.36 8.09
N ARG A 216 -7.72 -0.16 8.35
CA ARG A 216 -8.80 0.57 9.03
C ARG A 216 -9.70 -0.34 9.83
N ASN A 217 -10.30 0.25 10.84
CA ASN A 217 -11.45 -0.24 11.58
C ASN A 217 -12.58 0.78 11.47
N GLU A 218 -13.78 0.32 11.13
CA GLU A 218 -14.99 1.15 11.04
C GLU A 218 -16.08 0.52 11.93
N GLU A 219 -16.45 1.20 13.01
CA GLU A 219 -17.50 0.78 13.94
C GLU A 219 -18.88 1.07 13.34
N ARG A 220 -19.76 0.08 13.31
CA ARG A 220 -21.11 0.21 12.75
C ARG A 220 -22.07 1.01 13.64
N SER A 221 -21.68 1.29 14.89
CA SER A 221 -22.38 2.25 15.76
C SER A 221 -22.15 3.72 15.37
N GLY A 222 -21.20 4.00 14.46
CA GLY A 222 -20.96 5.31 13.86
C GLY A 222 -21.36 5.30 12.39
N GLN A 223 -22.20 6.24 11.96
CA GLN A 223 -22.66 6.33 10.57
C GLN A 223 -21.49 6.33 9.57
N THR A 224 -21.40 5.30 8.73
CA THR A 224 -20.40 5.19 7.66
C THR A 224 -20.81 6.03 6.46
N ALA A 225 -20.12 7.16 6.24
CA ALA A 225 -20.08 7.81 4.94
C ALA A 225 -18.86 7.29 4.16
N GLN A 226 -19.11 6.71 2.98
CA GLN A 226 -18.09 6.30 2.02
C GLN A 226 -17.12 7.46 1.77
N THR A 227 -15.83 7.23 2.02
CA THR A 227 -14.76 8.06 1.45
C THR A 227 -14.08 7.24 0.38
N SER A 228 -14.19 7.70 -0.86
CA SER A 228 -13.44 7.19 -1.99
C SER A 228 -11.95 7.41 -1.73
N TYR A 229 -11.22 6.30 -1.64
CA TYR A 229 -9.77 6.29 -1.55
C TYR A 229 -9.20 6.50 -2.96
N GLY A 230 -8.32 7.48 -3.17
CA GLY A 230 -7.66 7.68 -4.46
C GLY A 230 -8.55 8.24 -5.58
N THR A 231 -9.38 9.25 -5.29
CA THR A 231 -10.23 9.88 -6.32
C THR A 231 -9.42 10.86 -7.19
N ILE A 232 -9.36 10.60 -8.49
CA ILE A 232 -8.98 11.58 -9.52
C ILE A 232 -10.20 12.47 -9.79
N PRO A 233 -10.05 13.78 -10.07
CA PRO A 233 -11.17 14.61 -10.49
C PRO A 233 -11.95 13.97 -11.64
N ALA A 234 -13.28 14.02 -11.58
CA ALA A 234 -14.19 13.33 -12.49
C ALA A 234 -14.17 13.85 -13.95
N ASP A 235 -13.28 14.78 -14.24
CA ASP A 235 -13.28 15.63 -15.43
C ASP A 235 -12.17 15.20 -16.42
N ALA A 236 -11.59 14.02 -16.21
CA ALA A 236 -10.44 13.53 -16.97
C ALA A 236 -10.89 12.79 -18.25
N ASP A 237 -10.94 13.51 -19.36
CA ASP A 237 -10.99 12.92 -20.71
C ASP A 237 -9.64 12.26 -21.02
N GLU A 238 -9.61 10.95 -21.30
CA GLU A 238 -8.38 10.15 -21.47
C GLU A 238 -7.48 10.60 -22.65
N ASP A 239 -7.99 11.43 -23.56
CA ASP A 239 -7.38 11.70 -24.86
C ASP A 239 -6.55 13.00 -24.97
N ASP A 240 -6.43 13.84 -23.92
CA ASP A 240 -5.77 15.16 -24.02
C ASP A 240 -4.90 15.53 -22.79
N TYR A 241 -3.85 14.75 -22.55
CA TYR A 241 -2.90 15.02 -21.46
C TYR A 241 -1.49 15.34 -21.97
N ALA A 242 -1.05 16.57 -21.67
CA ALA A 242 0.28 17.07 -21.95
C ALA A 242 1.28 16.51 -20.92
N ASN A 243 2.36 15.91 -21.43
CA ASN A 243 3.38 15.19 -20.66
C ASN A 243 4.29 16.06 -19.76
N TRP A 244 3.82 17.20 -19.24
CA TRP A 244 4.66 18.08 -18.43
C TRP A 244 3.87 19.03 -17.51
N ASN A 245 3.96 18.79 -16.21
CA ASN A 245 3.51 19.63 -15.12
C ASN A 245 2.00 19.95 -15.13
N ASP A 246 1.14 18.93 -15.28
CA ASP A 246 -0.32 19.10 -15.36
C ASP A 246 -0.94 19.42 -13.97
N PRO A 247 -1.73 20.50 -13.83
CA PRO A 247 -2.41 20.83 -12.56
C PRO A 247 -3.44 19.79 -12.09
N ARG A 248 -3.82 18.82 -12.93
CA ARG A 248 -4.71 17.69 -12.58
C ARG A 248 -3.95 16.47 -12.08
N ALA A 249 -2.62 16.46 -12.20
CA ALA A 249 -1.77 15.35 -11.77
C ALA A 249 -1.62 15.32 -10.24
N TYR A 250 -2.68 14.92 -9.52
CA TYR A 250 -2.65 14.71 -8.07
C TYR A 250 -3.57 13.58 -7.63
N VAL A 251 -3.23 12.94 -6.50
CA VAL A 251 -4.03 11.91 -5.84
C VAL A 251 -4.25 12.31 -4.39
N LEU A 252 -5.44 12.05 -3.84
CA LEU A 252 -5.79 12.34 -2.45
C LEU A 252 -5.98 11.03 -1.66
N GLN A 253 -5.37 10.92 -0.47
CA GLN A 253 -5.42 9.71 0.37
C GLN A 253 -6.73 9.55 1.17
N GLY A 254 -7.66 10.51 1.08
CA GLY A 254 -8.95 10.43 1.77
C GLY A 254 -8.94 10.87 3.24
N TYR A 255 -7.77 11.27 3.76
CA TYR A 255 -7.64 11.97 5.05
C TYR A 255 -6.99 13.34 4.86
N ARG A 256 -7.21 14.22 5.83
CA ARG A 256 -6.51 15.49 5.97
C ARG A 256 -6.47 15.94 7.43
N TRP A 257 -5.62 16.91 7.71
CA TRP A 257 -5.63 17.62 8.98
C TRP A 257 -6.78 18.65 9.03
N THR A 258 -7.00 19.21 10.22
CA THR A 258 -7.97 20.31 10.42
C THR A 258 -7.55 21.57 9.63
N ASN A 259 -8.44 22.57 9.53
CA ASN A 259 -8.20 23.77 8.70
C ASN A 259 -7.00 24.63 9.11
N ASN A 260 -6.50 24.50 10.35
CA ASN A 260 -5.30 25.21 10.83
C ASN A 260 -4.56 24.31 11.83
N PRO A 261 -3.92 23.23 11.36
CA PRO A 261 -3.43 22.21 12.26
C PRO A 261 -2.15 22.63 13.00
N ASN A 262 -1.43 23.64 12.50
CA ASN A 262 -0.21 24.18 13.13
C ASN A 262 0.77 23.06 13.49
N LEU A 263 1.01 22.17 12.52
CA LEU A 263 1.74 20.93 12.72
C LEU A 263 3.15 21.22 13.19
N LYS A 264 3.50 20.61 14.32
CA LYS A 264 4.87 20.55 14.82
C LYS A 264 5.47 19.21 14.48
N LEU A 265 6.74 19.26 14.10
CA LEU A 265 7.55 18.12 13.74
C LEU A 265 8.64 17.93 14.80
N TYR A 266 8.97 16.69 15.10
CA TYR A 266 10.10 16.34 15.95
C TYR A 266 11.17 15.67 15.11
N LEU A 267 12.42 16.08 15.27
CA LEU A 267 13.56 15.37 14.70
C LEU A 267 14.16 14.49 15.80
N ARG A 268 14.14 13.18 15.61
CA ARG A 268 14.85 12.25 16.48
C ARG A 268 16.35 12.43 16.31
N THR A 269 17.03 12.84 17.38
CA THR A 269 18.49 13.02 17.39
C THR A 269 19.14 11.86 18.14
N ASP A 270 19.60 10.87 17.39
CA ASP A 270 20.29 9.69 17.92
C ASP A 270 21.48 9.29 17.04
N THR A 271 22.09 8.16 17.36
CA THR A 271 23.24 7.63 16.62
C THR A 271 22.94 7.32 15.16
N ALA A 272 21.69 7.01 14.80
CA ALA A 272 21.33 6.73 13.42
C ALA A 272 21.44 8.01 12.58
N LEU A 273 20.88 9.13 13.04
CA LEU A 273 21.03 10.43 12.37
C LEU A 273 22.52 10.81 12.18
N TYR A 274 23.33 10.68 13.23
CA TYR A 274 24.73 11.09 13.18
C TYR A 274 25.60 10.16 12.31
N ALA A 275 25.25 8.88 12.18
CA ALA A 275 25.93 7.94 11.30
C ALA A 275 25.83 8.36 9.82
N GLU A 276 24.78 9.11 9.45
CA GLU A 276 24.62 9.66 8.09
C GLU A 276 25.52 10.86 7.81
N GLY A 277 26.30 11.34 8.79
CA GLY A 277 27.09 12.55 8.65
C GLY A 277 26.26 13.84 8.61
N LEU A 278 24.96 13.77 8.93
CA LEU A 278 24.08 14.91 9.05
C LEU A 278 24.19 15.57 10.43
N SER A 279 24.25 16.90 10.45
CA SER A 279 24.03 17.66 11.69
C SER A 279 22.52 17.75 11.97
N SER A 280 22.14 17.73 13.26
CA SER A 280 20.73 17.90 13.65
C SER A 280 20.14 19.23 13.17
N VAL A 281 20.95 20.29 13.17
CA VAL A 281 20.55 21.62 12.66
C VAL A 281 20.31 21.57 11.14
N GLY A 282 21.22 20.96 10.39
CA GLY A 282 21.08 20.82 8.93
C GLY A 282 19.86 19.99 8.56
N ALA A 283 19.67 18.83 9.21
CA ALA A 283 18.51 17.97 8.97
C ALA A 283 17.19 18.67 9.33
N ALA A 284 17.12 19.31 10.51
CA ALA A 284 15.94 20.07 10.92
C ALA A 284 15.63 21.22 9.95
N GLY A 285 16.66 21.93 9.47
CA GLY A 285 16.52 22.98 8.46
C GLY A 285 15.98 22.44 7.13
N GLY A 286 16.53 21.34 6.63
CA GLY A 286 16.07 20.69 5.39
C GLY A 286 14.61 20.24 5.47
N ILE A 287 14.21 19.61 6.59
CA ILE A 287 12.82 19.19 6.85
C ILE A 287 11.88 20.40 6.96
N ALA A 288 12.31 21.47 7.64
CA ALA A 288 11.52 22.70 7.74
C ALA A 288 11.27 23.34 6.36
N ILE A 289 12.26 23.37 5.48
CA ILE A 289 12.08 23.90 4.12
C ILE A 289 11.13 23.00 3.31
N ALA A 290 11.24 21.67 3.44
CA ALA A 290 10.32 20.73 2.81
C ALA A 290 8.87 20.93 3.27
N ALA A 291 8.64 21.11 4.57
CA ALA A 291 7.32 21.42 5.13
C ALA A 291 6.77 22.75 4.61
N ASN A 292 7.61 23.79 4.55
CA ASN A 292 7.22 25.10 4.03
C ASN A 292 6.86 25.08 2.53
N ALA A 293 7.36 24.10 1.75
CA ALA A 293 6.96 23.93 0.36
C ALA A 293 5.46 23.63 0.23
N TRP A 294 4.88 22.86 1.17
CA TRP A 294 3.45 22.55 1.24
C TRP A 294 2.59 23.67 1.82
N ASP A 295 3.17 24.52 2.67
CA ASP A 295 2.49 25.73 3.15
C ASP A 295 2.34 26.79 2.05
N SER A 296 3.31 26.91 1.14
CA SER A 296 3.33 27.93 0.08
C SER A 296 2.04 28.01 -0.76
N PRO A 297 1.47 26.90 -1.28
CA PRO A 297 0.21 26.92 -2.01
C PRO A 297 -1.04 27.02 -1.11
N THR A 298 -0.90 26.88 0.21
CA THR A 298 -2.01 26.83 1.17
C THR A 298 -1.85 27.89 2.28
N ARG A 299 -2.51 27.70 3.44
CA ARG A 299 -2.34 28.59 4.60
C ARG A 299 -2.12 27.76 5.87
N ASN A 300 -0.92 27.87 6.44
CA ASN A 300 -0.57 27.46 7.81
C ASN A 300 -0.86 25.98 8.17
N LEU A 301 -0.45 25.03 7.33
CA LEU A 301 -0.45 23.61 7.72
C LEU A 301 0.57 23.38 8.82
N PHE A 302 1.77 23.91 8.64
CA PHE A 302 2.88 23.72 9.55
C PHE A 302 3.07 24.92 10.49
N ALA A 303 3.72 24.66 11.62
CA ALA A 303 3.95 25.68 12.63
C ALA A 303 4.97 26.73 12.19
N ASN A 304 4.58 28.00 12.19
CA ASN A 304 5.46 29.13 11.84
C ASN A 304 6.65 29.32 12.80
N THR A 305 6.55 28.82 14.03
CA THR A 305 7.61 28.91 15.05
C THR A 305 7.86 27.56 15.69
N GLY A 306 9.14 27.21 15.85
CA GLY A 306 9.52 25.91 16.40
C GLY A 306 9.02 24.72 15.57
N LEU A 307 8.94 24.89 14.24
CA LEU A 307 8.43 23.89 13.30
C LEU A 307 9.03 22.51 13.53
N VAL A 308 10.37 22.44 13.55
CA VAL A 308 11.10 21.20 13.82
C VAL A 308 11.82 21.33 15.16
N THR A 309 11.47 20.46 16.10
CA THR A 309 12.12 20.38 17.42
C THR A 309 12.97 19.12 17.50
N SER A 310 14.29 19.28 17.66
CA SER A 310 15.20 18.16 17.88
C SER A 310 15.04 17.55 19.27
N SER A 311 14.99 16.22 19.36
CA SER A 311 14.87 15.50 20.64
C SER A 311 15.46 14.09 20.54
N GLY A 312 16.18 13.65 21.58
CA GLY A 312 16.65 12.27 21.73
C GLY A 312 15.63 11.33 22.39
N TYR A 313 14.47 11.84 22.80
CA TYR A 313 13.48 11.12 23.62
C TYR A 313 12.15 10.88 22.89
N VAL A 314 12.13 11.05 21.58
CA VAL A 314 10.95 10.77 20.74
C VAL A 314 11.04 9.37 20.17
N SER A 315 9.92 8.66 20.16
CA SER A 315 9.81 7.37 19.49
C SER A 315 9.43 7.59 18.04
N VAL A 316 9.69 6.61 17.18
CA VAL A 316 9.20 6.62 15.80
C VAL A 316 8.53 5.28 15.54
N ASP A 317 7.66 5.23 14.55
CA ASP A 317 6.78 4.09 14.28
C ASP A 317 5.80 3.82 15.43
N ARG A 318 5.36 4.87 16.13
CA ARG A 318 4.43 4.76 17.27
C ARG A 318 3.27 5.72 17.08
N TYR A 319 2.14 5.39 17.71
CA TYR A 319 1.04 6.34 17.90
C TYR A 319 1.20 6.96 19.29
N ASP A 320 1.93 8.08 19.39
CA ASP A 320 2.24 8.79 20.64
C ASP A 320 1.86 10.29 20.63
N GLY A 321 1.17 10.73 19.58
CA GLY A 321 0.71 12.09 19.36
C GLY A 321 1.80 13.04 18.87
N ARG A 322 2.93 12.54 18.36
CA ARG A 322 4.03 13.37 17.86
C ARG A 322 4.33 13.01 16.41
N ASN A 323 4.53 14.03 15.60
CA ASN A 323 4.94 13.80 14.21
C ASN A 323 6.47 13.70 14.15
N VAL A 324 7.02 12.50 14.05
CA VAL A 324 8.46 12.28 14.22
C VAL A 324 9.17 11.97 12.91
N HIS A 325 10.28 12.67 12.66
CA HIS A 325 11.25 12.39 11.62
C HIS A 325 12.45 11.65 12.20
N ALA A 326 12.82 10.50 11.63
CA ALA A 326 13.92 9.69 12.14
C ALA A 326 14.65 8.90 11.04
N TRP A 327 15.81 8.35 11.40
CA TRP A 327 16.56 7.41 10.57
C TRP A 327 16.49 6.01 11.14
N LYS A 328 16.22 5.03 10.30
CA LYS A 328 16.19 3.62 10.67
C LYS A 328 16.71 2.79 9.50
N LYS A 329 17.56 1.82 9.77
CA LYS A 329 18.08 0.94 8.72
C LYS A 329 17.01 -0.07 8.32
N VAL A 330 16.70 -0.12 7.04
CA VAL A 330 15.86 -1.13 6.40
C VAL A 330 16.71 -1.81 5.33
N TYR A 331 16.84 -3.12 5.38
CA TYR A 331 17.66 -3.91 4.46
C TYR A 331 16.93 -4.19 3.13
N SER A 332 16.45 -3.12 2.51
CA SER A 332 15.76 -3.10 1.21
C SER A 332 16.10 -1.82 0.47
N ASP A 333 15.58 -1.65 -0.74
CA ASP A 333 15.80 -0.46 -1.55
C ASP A 333 14.81 0.68 -1.24
N ALA A 334 14.02 0.54 -0.17
CA ALA A 334 13.20 1.63 0.36
C ALA A 334 14.07 2.85 0.67
N LEU A 335 13.65 4.03 0.23
CA LEU A 335 14.31 5.31 0.47
C LEU A 335 13.83 5.92 1.79
N ALA A 336 12.51 6.02 1.93
CA ALA A 336 11.84 6.53 3.10
C ALA A 336 10.38 6.04 3.11
N TYR A 337 9.69 6.29 4.21
CA TYR A 337 8.25 6.12 4.29
C TYR A 337 7.66 7.07 5.33
N SER A 338 6.38 7.35 5.16
CA SER A 338 5.52 7.98 6.13
C SER A 338 4.54 6.98 6.73
N ARG A 339 4.24 7.11 8.03
CA ARG A 339 3.14 6.40 8.69
C ARG A 339 2.18 7.41 9.28
N THR A 340 0.94 7.43 8.80
CA THR A 340 -0.10 8.37 9.27
C THR A 340 -1.23 7.62 9.92
N TYR A 341 -1.63 8.04 11.12
CA TYR A 341 -2.86 7.60 11.79
C TYR A 341 -3.97 8.63 11.61
N TYR A 342 -5.20 8.16 11.40
CA TYR A 342 -6.38 9.00 11.27
C TYR A 342 -7.59 8.36 11.94
N THR A 343 -8.60 9.15 12.26
CA THR A 343 -9.87 8.62 12.79
C THR A 343 -10.89 8.41 11.66
N THR A 344 -11.60 7.29 11.72
CA THR A 344 -12.73 6.98 10.82
C THR A 344 -14.07 7.49 11.34
N ARG A 345 -14.09 8.06 12.56
CA ARG A 345 -15.27 8.64 13.21
C ARG A 345 -15.91 9.73 12.34
N SER A 346 -17.18 9.54 12.00
CA SER A 346 -17.91 10.47 11.14
C SER A 346 -18.10 11.85 11.77
N ASP A 347 -18.26 11.95 13.09
CA ASP A 347 -18.41 13.21 13.82
C ASP A 347 -17.11 14.03 13.92
N LEU A 348 -15.96 13.41 13.67
CA LEU A 348 -14.65 14.05 13.71
C LEU A 348 -14.04 14.30 12.32
N LYS A 349 -14.76 13.94 11.23
CA LYS A 349 -14.33 14.20 9.86
C LYS A 349 -14.15 15.70 9.61
N VAL A 350 -13.24 16.02 8.68
CA VAL A 350 -13.02 17.39 8.20
C VAL A 350 -13.63 17.49 6.79
N GLY A 351 -14.87 17.97 6.73
CA GLY A 351 -15.67 17.88 5.50
C GLY A 351 -15.95 16.42 5.16
N THR A 352 -15.59 16.01 3.94
CA THR A 352 -15.74 14.61 3.49
C THR A 352 -14.55 13.73 3.85
N TYR A 353 -13.49 14.26 4.46
CA TYR A 353 -12.25 13.53 4.68
C TYR A 353 -12.14 13.02 6.12
N TYR A 354 -11.46 11.87 6.29
CA TYR A 354 -11.01 11.43 7.60
C TYR A 354 -10.04 12.44 8.21
N ARG A 355 -10.01 12.51 9.54
CA ARG A 355 -9.14 13.46 10.25
C ARG A 355 -7.84 12.78 10.65
N ALA A 356 -6.74 13.25 10.09
CA ALA A 356 -5.39 12.88 10.51
C ALA A 356 -5.14 13.25 11.98
N LEU A 357 -4.41 12.40 12.68
CA LEU A 357 -4.14 12.50 14.11
C LEU A 357 -2.64 12.64 14.39
N GLU A 358 -1.82 11.91 13.64
CA GLU A 358 -0.37 11.80 13.83
C GLU A 358 0.28 11.28 12.55
N SER A 359 1.52 11.70 12.27
CA SER A 359 2.30 11.16 11.17
C SER A 359 3.80 11.14 11.46
N ASP A 360 4.43 9.98 11.28
CA ASP A 360 5.88 9.79 11.34
C ASP A 360 6.48 9.69 9.94
N VAL A 361 7.72 10.14 9.78
CA VAL A 361 8.54 9.97 8.57
C VAL A 361 9.86 9.31 8.93
N VAL A 362 10.18 8.21 8.26
CA VAL A 362 11.42 7.46 8.47
C VAL A 362 12.24 7.43 7.21
N TYR A 363 13.49 7.87 7.31
CA TYR A 363 14.49 7.80 6.26
C TYR A 363 15.33 6.52 6.42
N ASN A 364 15.56 5.81 5.33
CA ASN A 364 16.32 4.56 5.38
C ASN A 364 17.83 4.84 5.50
N ALA A 365 18.40 4.48 6.65
CA ALA A 365 19.83 4.57 6.97
C ALA A 365 20.73 3.58 6.19
N ARG A 366 20.17 2.84 5.22
CA ARG A 366 20.95 2.07 4.24
C ARG A 366 21.57 2.96 3.17
N TRP A 367 20.93 4.09 2.87
CA TRP A 367 21.38 5.09 1.92
C TRP A 367 22.17 6.18 2.62
N GLY A 368 23.15 6.78 1.95
CA GLY A 368 23.74 8.03 2.43
C GLY A 368 22.78 9.20 2.26
N TRP A 369 22.89 10.22 3.12
CA TRP A 369 22.02 11.40 3.08
C TRP A 369 22.82 12.71 3.05
N THR A 370 22.28 13.72 2.37
CA THR A 370 22.84 15.08 2.35
C THR A 370 21.74 16.13 2.37
N THR A 371 22.03 17.31 2.92
CA THR A 371 21.23 18.52 2.75
C THR A 371 21.79 19.45 1.67
N ASP A 372 22.98 19.13 1.16
CA ASP A 372 23.65 19.84 0.08
C ASP A 372 23.39 19.12 -1.24
N LEU A 373 22.58 19.75 -2.09
CA LEU A 373 22.15 19.23 -3.39
C LEU A 373 23.34 18.89 -4.30
N ALA A 374 24.46 19.61 -4.19
CA ALA A 374 25.64 19.37 -5.02
C ALA A 374 26.37 18.06 -4.67
N LYS A 375 26.08 17.48 -3.49
CA LYS A 375 26.63 16.20 -3.04
C LYS A 375 25.74 15.01 -3.37
N THR A 376 24.53 15.26 -3.87
CA THR A 376 23.61 14.19 -4.24
C THR A 376 24.20 13.37 -5.38
N ARG A 377 24.17 12.05 -5.22
CA ARG A 377 24.77 11.12 -6.15
C ARG A 377 24.02 9.80 -6.11
N LEU A 378 23.47 9.38 -7.24
CA LEU A 378 22.91 8.05 -7.40
C LEU A 378 23.92 7.18 -8.16
N VAL A 379 24.36 6.08 -7.54
CA VAL A 379 25.28 5.13 -8.15
C VAL A 379 24.50 3.88 -8.53
N ARG A 380 24.76 3.35 -9.72
CA ARG A 380 24.12 2.13 -10.23
C ARG A 380 25.16 1.08 -10.61
N ASP A 381 24.78 -0.19 -10.50
CA ASP A 381 25.58 -1.32 -11.00
C ASP A 381 25.47 -1.46 -12.53
N SER A 382 26.12 -2.50 -13.09
CA SER A 382 26.07 -2.75 -14.54
C SER A 382 24.72 -3.27 -15.05
N GLN A 383 23.81 -3.61 -14.15
CA GLN A 383 22.43 -4.03 -14.43
C GLN A 383 21.44 -2.86 -14.27
N GLY A 384 21.92 -1.68 -13.86
CA GLY A 384 21.09 -0.50 -13.65
C GLY A 384 20.49 -0.39 -12.26
N ASN A 385 20.75 -1.33 -11.35
CA ASN A 385 20.22 -1.29 -9.99
C ASN A 385 20.97 -0.24 -9.17
N ALA A 386 20.25 0.53 -8.36
CA ALA A 386 20.88 1.49 -7.47
C ALA A 386 21.72 0.76 -6.40
N ILE A 387 22.90 1.29 -6.09
CA ILE A 387 23.81 0.76 -5.06
C ILE A 387 23.73 1.67 -3.83
N PRO A 388 23.02 1.28 -2.76
CA PRO A 388 22.77 2.16 -1.63
C PRO A 388 24.05 2.64 -0.92
N GLU A 389 25.04 1.75 -0.77
CA GLU A 389 26.27 2.02 -0.03
C GLU A 389 27.17 3.09 -0.70
N TYR A 390 26.93 3.36 -1.99
CA TYR A 390 27.63 4.42 -2.73
C TYR A 390 26.72 5.58 -3.13
N SER A 391 25.43 5.52 -2.82
CA SER A 391 24.48 6.56 -3.17
C SER A 391 24.27 7.54 -2.00
N ILE A 392 24.13 8.82 -2.33
CA ILE A 392 23.88 9.91 -1.39
C ILE A 392 22.62 10.63 -1.89
N LEU A 393 21.55 10.61 -1.09
CA LEU A 393 20.24 11.15 -1.43
C LEU A 393 20.04 12.54 -0.84
N ASP A 394 19.28 13.38 -1.55
CA ASP A 394 18.90 14.70 -1.07
C ASP A 394 17.76 14.60 -0.04
N LEU A 395 18.06 14.93 1.22
CA LEU A 395 17.07 14.88 2.31
C LEU A 395 15.86 15.77 2.01
N GLN A 396 16.07 16.97 1.48
CA GLN A 396 14.97 17.89 1.25
C GLN A 396 14.00 17.36 0.18
N THR A 397 14.51 16.75 -0.89
CA THR A 397 13.70 16.11 -1.93
C THR A 397 12.79 15.02 -1.33
N VAL A 398 13.39 14.05 -0.65
CA VAL A 398 12.64 12.93 -0.09
C VAL A 398 11.70 13.40 1.03
N ALA A 399 12.15 14.31 1.89
CA ALA A 399 11.30 14.89 2.92
C ALA A 399 10.09 15.64 2.34
N THR A 400 10.25 16.34 1.21
CA THR A 400 9.13 17.04 0.56
C THR A 400 8.09 16.03 0.07
N HIS A 401 8.53 14.92 -0.53
CA HIS A 401 7.63 13.84 -0.94
C HIS A 401 6.89 13.21 0.26
N GLU A 402 7.61 12.75 1.28
CA GLU A 402 7.00 12.05 2.43
C GLU A 402 6.08 12.97 3.26
N LEU A 403 6.41 14.26 3.33
CA LEU A 403 5.51 15.25 3.95
C LEU A 403 4.23 15.46 3.13
N GLY A 404 4.25 15.19 1.82
CA GLY A 404 3.05 15.14 0.99
C GLY A 404 2.06 14.09 1.50
N HIS A 405 2.54 12.88 1.79
CA HIS A 405 1.74 11.85 2.43
C HIS A 405 1.25 12.28 3.81
N THR A 406 2.10 12.88 4.63
CA THR A 406 1.72 13.44 5.95
C THR A 406 0.49 14.35 5.85
N VAL A 407 0.41 15.18 4.80
CA VAL A 407 -0.70 16.12 4.60
C VAL A 407 -1.87 15.56 3.76
N GLY A 408 -1.85 14.28 3.39
CA GLY A 408 -2.95 13.60 2.71
C GLY A 408 -2.83 13.50 1.19
N MET A 409 -1.67 13.83 0.61
CA MET A 409 -1.36 13.64 -0.81
C MET A 409 -0.93 12.20 -1.09
N GLY A 410 -1.37 11.65 -2.21
CA GLY A 410 -0.99 10.33 -2.70
C GLY A 410 -0.04 10.43 -3.90
N ASP A 411 0.65 9.33 -4.18
CA ASP A 411 1.53 9.19 -5.34
C ASP A 411 0.76 9.27 -6.66
N THR A 412 1.25 10.08 -7.60
CA THR A 412 0.59 10.30 -8.90
C THR A 412 0.95 9.25 -9.94
N TYR A 413 2.12 8.62 -9.80
CA TYR A 413 2.64 7.65 -10.76
C TYR A 413 1.95 6.28 -10.76
N LEU A 414 0.99 6.07 -9.86
CA LEU A 414 0.05 4.95 -9.95
C LEU A 414 -0.94 5.08 -11.09
N HIS A 415 -1.17 6.30 -11.55
CA HIS A 415 -2.07 6.53 -12.66
C HIS A 415 -1.26 6.56 -13.95
N SER A 416 -1.59 5.68 -14.90
CA SER A 416 -0.93 5.61 -16.20
C SER A 416 -0.87 6.97 -16.90
N LEU A 417 -1.89 7.81 -16.71
CA LEU A 417 -1.95 9.18 -17.27
C LEU A 417 -0.87 10.12 -16.71
N TYR A 418 -0.47 9.98 -15.44
CA TYR A 418 0.45 10.92 -14.76
C TYR A 418 1.81 10.33 -14.44
N LYS A 419 2.02 9.05 -14.80
CA LYS A 419 3.27 8.32 -14.58
C LYS A 419 4.51 9.08 -15.05
N TYR A 420 4.41 9.77 -16.19
CA TYR A 420 5.55 10.49 -16.77
C TYR A 420 5.49 12.00 -16.57
N ASP A 421 4.62 12.49 -15.69
CA ASP A 421 4.67 13.89 -15.26
C ASP A 421 5.77 14.08 -14.22
N LEU A 422 7.01 14.16 -14.72
CA LEU A 422 8.23 14.24 -13.91
C LEU A 422 8.39 15.55 -13.12
N ALA A 423 7.45 16.49 -13.28
CA ALA A 423 7.45 17.76 -12.55
C ALA A 423 6.74 17.67 -11.19
N GLN A 424 5.99 16.60 -10.90
CA GLN A 424 5.32 16.44 -9.61
C GLN A 424 6.27 15.81 -8.58
N ILE A 425 6.36 16.38 -7.38
CA ILE A 425 7.12 15.80 -6.27
C ILE A 425 6.49 14.50 -5.79
N MET A 426 5.15 14.37 -5.90
CA MET A 426 4.43 13.12 -5.65
C MET A 426 4.50 12.15 -6.84
N GLY A 427 5.24 12.51 -7.89
CA GLY A 427 5.48 11.77 -9.13
C GLY A 427 6.77 10.94 -9.10
N PHE A 428 7.04 10.25 -10.22
CA PHE A 428 8.42 9.87 -10.55
C PHE A 428 9.23 11.15 -10.80
N TYR A 429 10.48 11.20 -10.35
CA TYR A 429 11.41 12.27 -10.72
C TYR A 429 12.77 11.68 -11.09
N ASN A 430 13.39 12.24 -12.14
CA ASN A 430 14.66 11.77 -12.70
C ASN A 430 15.89 12.48 -12.10
N ALA A 431 15.65 13.47 -11.25
CA ALA A 431 16.66 14.24 -10.53
C ALA A 431 16.08 14.74 -9.20
N PRO A 432 16.92 15.12 -8.22
CA PRO A 432 16.43 15.64 -6.96
C PRO A 432 15.58 16.89 -7.17
N GLN A 433 14.41 16.93 -6.53
CA GLN A 433 13.39 17.96 -6.71
C GLN A 433 12.96 18.53 -5.35
N ARG A 434 13.06 19.85 -5.19
CA ARG A 434 12.77 20.55 -3.92
C ARG A 434 11.54 21.45 -3.98
N SER A 435 10.79 21.40 -5.08
CA SER A 435 9.63 22.23 -5.35
C SER A 435 8.42 21.39 -5.74
N LEU A 436 7.24 21.90 -5.42
CA LEU A 436 5.97 21.33 -5.84
C LEU A 436 5.73 21.61 -7.33
N GLY A 437 5.22 20.62 -8.04
CA GLY A 437 4.61 20.81 -9.36
C GLY A 437 3.23 21.46 -9.25
N LEU A 438 2.64 21.78 -10.40
CA LEU A 438 1.30 22.38 -10.49
C LEU A 438 0.22 21.42 -9.99
N GLY A 439 0.36 20.12 -10.24
CA GLY A 439 -0.54 19.08 -9.74
C GLY A 439 -0.48 18.98 -8.22
N ASP A 440 0.72 18.88 -7.65
CA ASP A 440 0.93 18.87 -6.20
C ASP A 440 0.28 20.10 -5.53
N ALA A 441 0.53 21.29 -6.10
CA ALA A 441 0.00 22.56 -5.60
C ALA A 441 -1.54 22.64 -5.73
N ALA A 442 -2.12 22.06 -6.79
CA ALA A 442 -3.57 22.02 -6.98
C ALA A 442 -4.24 21.03 -6.00
N GLY A 443 -3.67 19.85 -5.82
CA GLY A 443 -4.21 18.84 -4.91
C GLY A 443 -4.16 19.29 -3.45
N ILE A 444 -3.07 19.93 -3.02
CA ILE A 444 -3.01 20.45 -1.65
C ILE A 444 -3.96 21.63 -1.42
N LYS A 445 -4.18 22.48 -2.44
CA LYS A 445 -5.25 23.51 -2.40
C LYS A 445 -6.63 22.87 -2.36
N LYS A 446 -6.87 21.77 -3.06
CA LYS A 446 -8.15 21.04 -2.97
C LYS A 446 -8.40 20.54 -1.54
N LEU A 447 -7.35 20.13 -0.83
CA LEU A 447 -7.47 19.70 0.55
C LEU A 447 -7.64 20.88 1.52
N TYR A 448 -6.93 22.00 1.39
CA TYR A 448 -6.82 23.01 2.45
C TYR A 448 -7.10 24.47 2.03
N GLY A 449 -7.44 24.73 0.76
CA GLY A 449 -7.58 26.06 0.16
C GLY A 449 -9.01 26.56 0.02
#